data_AF-A0A0B2WY54-F1
#
_entry.id   AF-A0A0B2WY54-F1
#
_cell.length_a   1.000
_cell.length_b   1.000
_cell.length_c   1.000
_cell.angle_alpha   90.00
_cell.angle_beta   90.00
_cell.angle_gamma   90.00
#
_symmetry.space_group_name_H-M   'P 1'
#
loop_
_entity.id
_entity.type
_entity.pdbx_description
1 polymer ?
#
loop_
_entity_poly.entity_id
_entity_poly.type
_entity_poly.pdbx_seq_one_letter_code
_entity_poly.pdbx_strand_id
1 'polypeptide(L)'
;MRDCSCQLPSLFSNTPLLQKLIYLDISNLPGSVLPLLQSNALPALRILKVRGRELDDSALCLLISRFGLRLWSLDVSSNKISDDAVQSFRDWGFSGAPLRTNTHMQVEGNIVTPSMGTSDYGEFLAIQESDFSSSFCHPERYLVDAPAYTSSVSMVLQEYQAQRLDGSKAVRQDSADAAKNILLEEHGSRLGADDYLCSTGITHLRLSYNTISAHGVQKLVRISNGHIEDLACDSMPLLPKVGSYRKAWPPDSDLHGILGAAHLFRPVFSSNLRVLRIHHSLVTNIPSLRVVGLSSSGRQFLAETAILRRVEIAYPQTFIPDMNPRLLSLTLTCLPLRSSGPLISRLLQFLKLLATQERGIQDASFGPSTRHSPGVLQGLRHLRLEFERDSMEDTFIPEDVDPAELMNSGEKVFSFFEDERTESRSRSSSRRVLHSKRVAIDSRAAVDDWASGTARDSSEFIIYDADWNGDRFSIPVWAGPNNPDAPEVLKDYRRLVLGRHVRDGVGPVSPAQMLAGAPPESFIFHVAWSAAVMPPDLRPPTRSEVAGMRDVLDELRAYRLSGRANYLHHKKLAQMAGHHVSLGQPHYFWTGRLEVSTEATPPLVPSSQYWR
;
A
#
# COMPACT_ATOMS: atom_id res chain seq x y z
N MET A 1 2.20 -25.07 9.19
CA MET A 1 1.34 -26.23 9.58
C MET A 1 0.30 -26.36 8.49
N ARG A 2 0.14 -27.53 7.88
CA ARG A 2 -0.93 -27.73 6.88
C ARG A 2 -2.28 -27.76 7.60
N ASP A 3 -3.26 -27.05 7.02
CA ASP A 3 -4.71 -27.14 7.21
C ASP A 3 -5.15 -27.92 8.46
N CYS A 4 -5.32 -27.20 9.57
CA CYS A 4 -5.93 -27.80 10.76
C CYS A 4 -7.38 -28.15 10.43
N SER A 5 -7.69 -29.44 10.33
CA SER A 5 -9.03 -29.95 9.97
C SER A 5 -10.10 -29.69 11.04
N CYS A 6 -9.69 -29.28 12.24
CA CYS A 6 -10.56 -28.91 13.34
C CYS A 6 -11.24 -27.56 13.06
N GLN A 7 -12.56 -27.58 12.88
CA GLN A 7 -13.38 -26.37 12.95
C GLN A 7 -13.36 -25.80 14.38
N LEU A 8 -13.54 -24.49 14.52
CA LEU A 8 -13.77 -23.89 15.84
C LEU A 8 -15.05 -24.49 16.46
N PRO A 9 -15.00 -25.07 17.67
CA PRO A 9 -16.21 -25.55 18.34
C PRO A 9 -17.19 -24.40 18.58
N SER A 10 -18.49 -24.62 18.35
CA SER A 10 -19.53 -23.61 18.62
C SER A 10 -19.56 -23.14 20.08
N LEU A 11 -19.08 -23.99 21.01
CA LEU A 11 -18.94 -23.70 22.44
C LEU A 11 -17.74 -22.81 22.79
N PHE A 12 -16.77 -22.63 21.88
CA PHE A 12 -15.59 -21.77 22.10
C PHE A 12 -16.02 -20.39 22.57
N SER A 13 -16.91 -19.74 21.81
CA SER A 13 -17.48 -18.41 22.07
C SER A 13 -18.27 -18.27 23.38
N ASN A 14 -18.55 -19.36 24.10
CA ASN A 14 -19.31 -19.33 25.36
C ASN A 14 -18.44 -19.63 26.60
N THR A 15 -17.13 -19.76 26.43
CA THR A 15 -16.21 -20.12 27.52
C THR A 15 -15.78 -18.87 28.30
N PRO A 16 -16.05 -18.75 29.61
CA PRO A 16 -15.76 -17.53 30.39
C PRO A 16 -14.25 -17.21 30.47
N LEU A 17 -13.38 -18.20 30.28
CA LEU A 17 -11.93 -18.02 30.20
C LEU A 17 -11.49 -17.09 29.05
N LEU A 18 -12.30 -16.96 27.99
CA LEU A 18 -11.97 -16.11 26.84
C LEU A 18 -12.29 -14.62 27.05
N GLN A 19 -12.90 -14.23 28.18
CA GLN A 19 -13.20 -12.82 28.46
C GLN A 19 -11.95 -11.92 28.46
N LYS A 20 -10.78 -12.48 28.78
CA LYS A 20 -9.48 -11.80 28.80
C LYS A 20 -8.65 -12.00 27.51
N LEU A 21 -9.21 -12.64 26.48
CA LEU A 21 -8.48 -12.92 25.25
C LEU A 21 -8.28 -11.64 24.42
N ILE A 22 -7.02 -11.23 24.26
CA ILE A 22 -6.62 -9.99 23.56
C ILE A 22 -6.20 -10.27 22.11
N TYR A 23 -5.60 -11.43 21.87
CA TYR A 23 -5.13 -11.91 20.57
C TYR A 23 -5.92 -13.15 20.16
N LEU A 24 -6.50 -13.16 18.95
CA LEU A 24 -7.10 -14.34 18.34
C LEU A 24 -6.62 -14.50 16.90
N ASP A 25 -5.96 -15.61 16.62
CA ASP A 25 -5.62 -16.04 15.27
C ASP A 25 -6.32 -17.36 14.97
N ILE A 26 -7.18 -17.32 13.94
CA ILE A 26 -7.94 -18.45 13.42
C ILE A 26 -7.74 -18.59 11.91
N SER A 27 -6.62 -18.07 11.41
CA SER A 27 -6.30 -18.02 10.00
C SER A 27 -6.24 -19.41 9.37
N ASN A 28 -6.84 -19.56 8.19
CA ASN A 28 -6.88 -20.78 7.37
C ASN A 28 -7.56 -21.99 8.07
N LEU A 29 -8.28 -21.78 9.18
CA LEU A 29 -9.15 -22.82 9.74
C LEU A 29 -10.41 -23.01 8.85
N PRO A 30 -11.00 -24.21 8.79
CA PRO A 30 -12.24 -24.46 8.06
C PRO A 30 -13.49 -23.93 8.80
N GLY A 31 -14.57 -23.69 8.05
CA GLY A 31 -15.88 -23.27 8.58
C GLY A 31 -16.06 -21.75 8.72
N SER A 32 -17.28 -21.33 9.07
CA SER A 32 -17.67 -19.91 9.14
C SER A 32 -17.11 -19.18 10.36
N VAL A 33 -16.87 -17.86 10.26
CA VAL A 33 -16.58 -16.98 11.40
C VAL A 33 -17.83 -16.50 12.15
N LEU A 34 -19.04 -16.67 11.58
CA LEU A 34 -20.29 -16.17 12.15
C LEU A 34 -20.53 -16.58 13.63
N PRO A 35 -20.14 -17.77 14.12
CA PRO A 35 -20.27 -18.13 15.55
C PRO A 35 -19.48 -17.23 16.52
N LEU A 36 -18.46 -16.51 16.05
CA LEU A 36 -17.72 -15.52 16.85
C LEU A 36 -18.52 -14.23 17.01
N LEU A 37 -19.42 -13.94 16.07
CA LEU A 37 -20.24 -12.73 16.07
C LEU A 37 -21.47 -12.89 16.98
N GLN A 38 -21.96 -14.13 17.15
CA GLN A 38 -23.19 -14.46 17.88
C GLN A 38 -23.11 -14.30 19.41
N SER A 39 -21.92 -14.26 20.00
CA SER A 39 -21.74 -14.17 21.46
C SER A 39 -21.03 -12.86 21.86
N ASN A 40 -21.24 -12.39 23.09
CA ASN A 40 -20.43 -11.32 23.72
C ASN A 40 -19.04 -11.85 24.18
N ALA A 41 -18.52 -12.87 23.49
CA ALA A 41 -17.46 -13.79 23.91
C ALA A 41 -16.12 -13.15 24.28
N LEU A 42 -15.79 -12.04 23.62
CA LEU A 42 -14.42 -11.54 23.49
C LEU A 42 -14.35 -10.01 23.72
N PRO A 43 -14.68 -9.50 24.93
CA PRO A 43 -14.68 -8.06 25.21
C PRO A 43 -13.27 -7.45 25.21
N ALA A 44 -12.26 -8.22 25.61
CA ALA A 44 -10.85 -7.80 25.65
C ALA A 44 -10.11 -7.89 24.30
N LEU A 45 -10.73 -8.40 23.23
CA LEU A 45 -10.06 -8.61 21.95
C LEU A 45 -9.59 -7.29 21.33
N ARG A 46 -8.34 -7.28 20.86
CA ARG A 46 -7.67 -6.13 20.20
C ARG A 46 -7.03 -6.49 18.86
N ILE A 47 -6.60 -7.74 18.71
CA ILE A 47 -5.91 -8.26 17.53
C ILE A 47 -6.69 -9.46 17.02
N LEU A 48 -7.16 -9.41 15.78
CA LEU A 48 -7.93 -10.48 15.14
C LEU A 48 -7.33 -10.85 13.78
N LYS A 49 -6.95 -12.12 13.61
CA LYS A 49 -6.43 -12.66 12.35
C LYS A 49 -7.36 -13.75 11.82
N VAL A 50 -7.94 -13.49 10.66
CA VAL A 50 -8.99 -14.26 9.99
C VAL A 50 -8.65 -14.45 8.50
N ARG A 51 -7.36 -14.56 8.19
CA ARG A 51 -6.88 -14.81 6.83
C ARG A 51 -7.41 -16.13 6.30
N GLY A 52 -7.77 -16.22 5.02
CA GLY A 52 -8.12 -17.49 4.38
C GLY A 52 -9.39 -18.15 4.95
N ARG A 53 -10.34 -17.35 5.45
CA ARG A 53 -11.62 -17.79 6.05
C ARG A 53 -12.82 -17.65 5.12
N GLU A 54 -12.55 -17.43 3.83
CA GLU A 54 -13.51 -17.18 2.77
C GLU A 54 -14.49 -16.01 3.01
N LEU A 55 -14.08 -15.00 3.81
CA LEU A 55 -14.92 -13.84 4.10
C LEU A 55 -15.31 -13.09 2.83
N ASP A 56 -16.60 -12.79 2.67
CA ASP A 56 -17.11 -11.83 1.70
C ASP A 56 -17.45 -10.49 2.37
N ASP A 57 -17.90 -9.54 1.56
CA ASP A 57 -18.15 -8.16 1.99
C ASP A 57 -19.21 -8.07 3.10
N SER A 58 -20.26 -8.89 3.02
CA SER A 58 -21.31 -9.01 4.04
C SER A 58 -20.76 -9.57 5.35
N ALA A 59 -19.97 -10.66 5.29
CA ALA A 59 -19.35 -11.26 6.47
C ALA A 59 -18.33 -10.32 7.12
N LEU A 60 -17.58 -9.55 6.33
CA LEU A 60 -16.66 -8.54 6.85
C LEU A 60 -17.41 -7.39 7.52
N CYS A 61 -18.47 -6.87 6.91
CA CYS A 61 -19.29 -5.81 7.50
C CYS A 61 -19.86 -6.23 8.87
N LEU A 62 -20.40 -7.45 8.97
CA LEU A 62 -20.86 -8.03 10.25
C LEU A 62 -19.72 -8.21 11.27
N LEU A 63 -18.51 -8.55 10.84
CA LEU A 63 -17.34 -8.68 11.70
C LEU A 63 -16.87 -7.32 12.25
N ILE A 64 -16.69 -6.32 11.38
CA ILE A 64 -16.20 -5.00 11.79
C ILE A 64 -17.27 -4.27 12.60
N SER A 65 -18.56 -4.29 12.22
CA SER A 65 -19.62 -3.72 13.05
C SER A 65 -19.73 -4.36 14.44
N ARG A 66 -19.41 -5.66 14.57
CA ARG A 66 -19.46 -6.37 15.85
C ARG A 66 -18.29 -6.03 16.78
N PHE A 67 -17.07 -5.97 16.27
CA PHE A 67 -15.90 -5.64 17.10
C PHE A 67 -15.68 -4.13 17.23
N GLY A 68 -15.92 -3.39 16.15
CA GLY A 68 -15.86 -1.94 16.07
C GLY A 68 -14.46 -1.40 16.38
N LEU A 69 -14.45 -0.21 16.99
CA LEU A 69 -13.25 0.48 17.46
C LEU A 69 -12.45 -0.24 18.56
N ARG A 70 -12.81 -1.50 18.91
CA ARG A 70 -12.05 -2.32 19.86
C ARG A 70 -10.85 -3.01 19.23
N LEU A 71 -10.86 -3.25 17.91
CA LEU A 71 -9.71 -3.82 17.22
C LEU A 71 -8.76 -2.71 16.80
N TRP A 72 -7.49 -2.83 17.18
CA TRP A 72 -6.42 -2.02 16.58
C TRP A 72 -5.65 -2.78 15.49
N SER A 73 -5.63 -4.12 15.51
CA SER A 73 -5.12 -4.95 14.41
C SER A 73 -6.16 -5.89 13.83
N LEU A 74 -6.25 -5.92 12.50
CA LEU A 74 -7.09 -6.82 11.72
C LEU A 74 -6.35 -7.37 10.49
N ASP A 75 -6.20 -8.70 10.42
CA ASP A 75 -5.75 -9.40 9.22
C ASP A 75 -6.92 -10.16 8.58
N VAL A 76 -7.36 -9.68 7.41
CA VAL A 76 -8.41 -10.29 6.58
C VAL A 76 -7.86 -10.68 5.21
N SER A 77 -6.56 -10.94 5.10
CA SER A 77 -5.90 -11.33 3.85
C SER A 77 -6.46 -12.64 3.27
N SER A 78 -6.24 -12.90 1.98
CA SER A 78 -6.61 -14.14 1.30
C SER A 78 -8.09 -14.53 1.43
N ASN A 79 -8.98 -13.54 1.46
CA ASN A 79 -10.44 -13.71 1.51
C ASN A 79 -11.08 -13.29 0.17
N LYS A 80 -12.40 -13.09 0.15
CA LYS A 80 -13.21 -12.77 -1.05
C LYS A 80 -13.72 -11.32 -1.01
N ILE A 81 -13.03 -10.44 -0.28
CA ILE A 81 -13.42 -9.04 -0.03
C ILE A 81 -13.19 -8.19 -1.29
N SER A 82 -14.06 -7.24 -1.58
CA SER A 82 -14.06 -6.33 -2.72
C SER A 82 -14.10 -4.85 -2.30
N ASP A 83 -14.17 -3.94 -3.28
CA ASP A 83 -14.22 -2.49 -3.04
C ASP A 83 -15.50 -2.07 -2.26
N ASP A 84 -16.57 -2.86 -2.34
CA ASP A 84 -17.85 -2.58 -1.67
C ASP A 84 -17.70 -2.55 -0.14
N ALA A 85 -16.87 -3.44 0.42
CA ALA A 85 -16.63 -3.51 1.86
C ALA A 85 -15.70 -2.40 2.40
N VAL A 86 -15.06 -1.60 1.54
CA VAL A 86 -14.17 -0.51 1.97
C VAL A 86 -14.94 0.49 2.84
N GLN A 87 -16.22 0.72 2.55
CA GLN A 87 -17.07 1.61 3.34
C GLN A 87 -17.28 1.11 4.78
N SER A 88 -17.36 -0.21 5.01
CA SER A 88 -17.54 -0.78 6.36
C SER A 88 -16.39 -0.45 7.33
N PHE A 89 -15.19 -0.18 6.81
CA PHE A 89 -14.07 0.30 7.63
C PHE A 89 -14.28 1.74 8.13
N ARG A 90 -14.86 2.63 7.30
CA ARG A 90 -15.22 3.99 7.73
C ARG A 90 -16.34 3.99 8.76
N ASP A 91 -17.36 3.16 8.53
CA ASP A 91 -18.57 3.17 9.37
C ASP A 91 -18.33 2.58 10.76
N TRP A 92 -17.41 1.61 10.88
CA TRP A 92 -17.26 0.81 12.11
C TRP A 92 -15.80 0.59 12.57
N GLY A 93 -14.82 0.67 11.68
CA GLY A 93 -13.44 0.23 11.92
C GLY A 93 -12.47 1.35 12.31
N PHE A 94 -12.64 2.56 11.77
CA PHE A 94 -11.76 3.71 12.03
C PHE A 94 -12.43 4.74 12.95
N SER A 95 -11.62 5.46 13.73
CA SER A 95 -12.11 6.58 14.52
C SER A 95 -12.67 7.70 13.62
N GLY A 96 -13.83 8.24 13.99
CA GLY A 96 -14.40 9.41 13.34
C GLY A 96 -13.65 10.72 13.62
N ALA A 97 -12.73 10.74 14.61
CA ALA A 97 -11.90 11.91 14.89
C ALA A 97 -10.84 12.09 13.78
N PRO A 98 -10.77 13.23 13.07
CA PRO A 98 -9.77 13.44 12.02
C PRO A 98 -8.40 13.76 12.63
N LEU A 99 -7.33 13.07 12.16
CA LEU A 99 -5.94 13.42 12.52
C LEU A 99 -5.32 14.47 11.59
N ARG A 100 -6.08 14.92 10.58
CA ARG A 100 -5.66 15.89 9.56
C ARG A 100 -5.89 17.29 10.10
N THR A 101 -4.81 18.06 10.22
CA THR A 101 -4.81 19.39 10.85
C THR A 101 -3.94 20.35 10.04
N ASN A 102 -4.33 21.63 10.03
CA ASN A 102 -3.60 22.67 9.29
C ASN A 102 -2.24 23.03 9.93
N THR A 103 -1.91 22.47 11.11
CA THR A 103 -0.68 22.78 11.87
C THR A 103 0.60 22.49 11.09
N HIS A 104 0.57 21.53 10.17
CA HIS A 104 1.72 21.14 9.35
C HIS A 104 1.63 21.65 7.91
N MET A 105 0.72 22.58 7.59
CA MET A 105 0.46 23.07 6.24
C MET A 105 1.73 23.51 5.50
N GLN A 106 2.63 24.23 6.16
CA GLN A 106 3.89 24.70 5.55
C GLN A 106 4.82 23.56 5.12
N VAL A 107 4.81 22.44 5.84
CA VAL A 107 5.69 21.28 5.60
C VAL A 107 5.02 20.26 4.66
N GLU A 108 3.74 19.97 4.89
CA GLU A 108 3.05 18.79 4.34
C GLU A 108 1.98 19.14 3.30
N GLY A 109 1.57 20.41 3.22
CA GLY A 109 0.35 20.85 2.57
C GLY A 109 -0.87 20.67 3.49
N ASN A 110 -2.06 21.02 3.01
CA ASN A 110 -3.31 20.80 3.72
C ASN A 110 -4.32 20.02 2.86
N ILE A 111 -5.28 19.33 3.48
CA ILE A 111 -6.43 18.77 2.76
C ILE A 111 -7.55 19.81 2.72
N VAL A 112 -8.07 20.07 1.53
CA VAL A 112 -9.30 20.86 1.31
C VAL A 112 -10.42 19.92 0.93
N THR A 113 -11.59 20.10 1.54
CA THR A 113 -12.82 19.35 1.25
C THR A 113 -13.88 20.30 0.68
N PRO A 114 -14.47 20.03 -0.51
CA PRO A 114 -15.50 20.87 -1.11
C PRO A 114 -16.92 20.40 -0.69
N SER A 115 -17.04 19.67 0.42
CA SER A 115 -18.29 19.07 0.95
C SER A 115 -19.06 18.15 -0.02
N MET A 116 -18.43 17.69 -1.10
CA MET A 116 -18.99 16.78 -2.11
C MET A 116 -18.25 15.43 -2.12
N GLY A 117 -18.82 14.41 -2.76
CA GLY A 117 -18.21 13.09 -2.89
C GLY A 117 -18.98 12.17 -3.84
N THR A 118 -18.51 10.93 -3.98
CA THR A 118 -19.24 9.84 -4.66
C THR A 118 -19.11 8.54 -3.86
N SER A 119 -20.00 7.57 -4.11
CA SER A 119 -19.89 6.21 -3.55
C SER A 119 -18.50 5.60 -3.77
N ASP A 120 -17.94 5.79 -4.96
CA ASP A 120 -16.76 5.08 -5.44
C ASP A 120 -15.47 5.79 -5.01
N TYR A 121 -15.46 7.12 -4.98
CA TYR A 121 -14.30 7.91 -4.57
C TYR A 121 -14.25 8.09 -3.04
N GLY A 122 -15.40 8.18 -2.39
CA GLY A 122 -15.58 8.78 -1.07
C GLY A 122 -15.76 10.30 -1.17
N GLU A 123 -15.51 11.00 -0.06
CA GLU A 123 -15.44 12.46 -0.03
C GLU A 123 -14.34 12.94 -0.99
N PHE A 124 -14.58 14.04 -1.69
CA PHE A 124 -13.59 14.68 -2.54
C PHE A 124 -12.55 15.39 -1.68
N LEU A 125 -11.29 14.99 -1.81
CA LEU A 125 -10.18 15.52 -1.02
C LEU A 125 -9.07 15.96 -1.99
N ALA A 126 -8.63 17.21 -1.88
CA ALA A 126 -7.52 17.75 -2.66
C ALA A 126 -6.40 18.24 -1.73
N ILE A 127 -5.14 18.14 -2.18
CA ILE A 127 -4.01 18.73 -1.47
C ILE A 127 -3.88 20.19 -1.92
N GLN A 128 -4.02 21.13 -0.98
CA GLN A 128 -3.54 22.48 -1.14
C GLN A 128 -2.06 22.51 -0.72
N GLU A 129 -1.18 22.76 -1.68
CA GLU A 129 0.26 22.81 -1.45
C GLU A 129 0.68 24.17 -0.83
N SER A 130 1.74 24.14 -0.02
CA SER A 130 2.56 25.32 0.32
C SER A 130 3.71 25.48 -0.68
N ASP A 131 4.49 26.55 -0.51
CA ASP A 131 5.72 26.81 -1.27
C ASP A 131 6.77 25.67 -1.15
N PHE A 132 6.68 24.82 -0.11
CA PHE A 132 7.66 23.78 0.21
C PHE A 132 7.11 22.35 0.25
N SER A 133 5.79 22.15 0.28
CA SER A 133 5.20 20.82 0.45
C SER A 133 5.22 19.97 -0.82
N SER A 134 5.10 20.62 -1.98
CA SER A 134 5.11 19.97 -3.31
C SER A 134 6.51 19.55 -3.77
N SER A 135 7.52 20.31 -3.36
CA SER A 135 8.95 20.11 -3.66
C SER A 135 9.68 19.26 -2.62
N PHE A 136 9.02 18.97 -1.49
CA PHE A 136 9.54 18.21 -0.35
C PHE A 136 10.82 18.77 0.29
N CYS A 137 11.07 20.08 0.20
CA CYS A 137 12.34 20.69 0.65
C CYS A 137 12.27 21.55 1.94
N HIS A 138 11.14 21.58 2.64
CA HIS A 138 10.99 22.37 3.88
C HIS A 138 12.07 22.00 4.94
N PRO A 139 12.77 22.97 5.58
CA PRO A 139 13.84 22.67 6.54
C PRO A 139 13.41 21.78 7.72
N GLU A 140 12.18 21.98 8.20
CA GLU A 140 11.63 21.21 9.33
C GLU A 140 11.04 19.84 8.93
N ARG A 141 11.17 19.40 7.66
CA ARG A 141 10.58 18.14 7.15
C ARG A 141 10.91 16.90 7.99
N TYR A 142 12.09 16.88 8.60
CA TYR A 142 12.57 15.74 9.37
C TYR A 142 12.35 15.89 10.88
N LEU A 143 11.67 16.94 11.36
CA LEU A 143 11.40 17.08 12.81
C LEU A 143 10.22 16.21 13.23
N VAL A 144 10.26 15.70 14.47
CA VAL A 144 9.11 15.06 15.12
C VAL A 144 8.06 16.10 15.48
N ASP A 145 6.81 15.67 15.63
CA ASP A 145 5.75 16.58 16.05
C ASP A 145 5.98 17.06 17.49
N ALA A 146 5.70 18.34 17.75
CA ALA A 146 5.80 18.91 19.08
C ALA A 146 4.77 18.25 20.03
N PRO A 147 5.13 17.96 21.29
CA PRO A 147 4.17 17.42 22.26
C PRO A 147 3.05 18.43 22.54
N ALA A 148 1.81 17.95 22.59
CA ALA A 148 0.68 18.78 22.95
C ALA A 148 0.69 19.10 24.46
N TYR A 149 0.78 20.39 24.79
CA TYR A 149 0.62 20.88 26.16
C TYR A 149 -0.80 21.38 26.34
N THR A 150 -1.56 20.76 27.26
CA THR A 150 -2.95 21.14 27.53
C THR A 150 -3.11 21.44 29.02
N SER A 151 -3.84 22.51 29.35
CA SER A 151 -3.89 23.07 30.71
C SER A 151 -4.92 22.39 31.62
N SER A 152 -5.64 21.39 31.12
CA SER A 152 -6.76 20.75 31.82
C SER A 152 -6.63 19.23 31.80
N VAL A 153 -6.36 18.64 32.97
CA VAL A 153 -6.20 17.19 33.17
C VAL A 153 -7.41 16.39 32.69
N SER A 154 -8.62 16.96 32.72
CA SER A 154 -9.84 16.29 32.23
C SER A 154 -9.98 16.29 30.71
N MET A 155 -9.28 17.17 29.97
CA MET A 155 -9.28 17.17 28.50
C MET A 155 -8.22 16.21 27.93
N VAL A 156 -7.12 15.96 28.66
CA VAL A 156 -6.01 15.09 28.24
C VAL A 156 -6.48 13.76 27.64
N LEU A 157 -7.41 13.04 28.30
CA LEU A 157 -7.88 11.73 27.83
C LEU A 157 -8.69 11.79 26.52
N GLN A 158 -9.34 12.92 26.23
CA GLN A 158 -10.14 13.12 25.02
C GLN A 158 -9.30 13.70 23.88
N GLU A 159 -8.31 14.53 24.19
CA GLU A 159 -7.35 15.10 23.23
C GLU A 159 -6.32 14.07 22.75
N TYR A 160 -5.84 13.16 23.61
CA TYR A 160 -4.96 12.05 23.22
C TYR A 160 -5.57 11.12 22.16
N GLN A 161 -6.90 11.06 22.05
CA GLN A 161 -7.62 10.23 21.08
C GLN A 161 -7.78 10.92 19.70
N ALA A 162 -7.49 12.22 19.60
CA ALA A 162 -7.64 13.03 18.40
C ALA A 162 -6.31 13.56 17.83
N GLN A 163 -5.18 13.16 18.41
CA GLN A 163 -3.84 13.61 18.01
C GLN A 163 -3.09 12.54 17.20
N ARG A 164 -2.34 13.00 16.18
CA ARG A 164 -1.41 12.12 15.45
C ARG A 164 -0.23 11.74 16.33
N LEU A 165 0.35 10.57 16.09
CA LEU A 165 1.55 10.12 16.80
C LEU A 165 2.72 11.07 16.49
N ASP A 166 3.72 11.16 17.36
CA ASP A 166 4.88 12.03 17.16
C ASP A 166 5.84 11.57 16.04
N GLY A 167 5.73 10.30 15.64
CA GLY A 167 6.66 9.65 14.72
C GLY A 167 7.99 9.22 15.35
N SER A 168 8.17 9.38 16.67
CA SER A 168 9.39 8.96 17.38
C SER A 168 9.27 7.53 17.92
N LYS A 169 8.07 7.14 18.38
CA LYS A 169 7.80 5.83 19.00
C LYS A 169 7.98 4.65 18.05
N ALA A 170 8.28 3.48 18.62
CA ALA A 170 8.28 2.21 17.91
C ALA A 170 6.84 1.78 17.57
N VAL A 171 6.69 1.13 16.41
CA VAL A 171 5.40 0.60 15.92
C VAL A 171 4.94 -0.57 16.79
N ARG A 172 3.64 -0.63 17.09
CA ARG A 172 3.06 -1.71 17.89
C ARG A 172 3.23 -3.05 17.17
N GLN A 173 3.71 -4.07 17.87
CA GLN A 173 3.84 -5.41 17.29
C GLN A 173 2.59 -6.24 17.56
N ASP A 174 1.94 -6.74 16.50
CA ASP A 174 0.73 -7.56 16.59
C ASP A 174 1.00 -9.06 16.44
N SER A 175 2.20 -9.53 16.82
CA SER A 175 2.52 -10.96 16.93
C SER A 175 2.01 -11.54 18.25
N ALA A 176 1.78 -12.85 18.28
CA ALA A 176 1.40 -13.55 19.52
C ALA A 176 2.48 -13.42 20.60
N ASP A 177 3.76 -13.46 20.21
CA ASP A 177 4.89 -13.30 21.13
C ASP A 177 5.01 -11.87 21.67
N ALA A 178 4.77 -10.84 20.85
CA ALA A 178 4.74 -9.46 21.34
C ALA A 178 3.60 -9.25 22.35
N ALA A 179 2.40 -9.73 22.03
CA ALA A 179 1.26 -9.70 22.96
C ALA A 179 1.60 -10.44 24.27
N LYS A 180 2.19 -11.63 24.17
CA LYS A 180 2.62 -12.42 25.33
C LYS A 180 3.67 -11.68 26.17
N ASN A 181 4.70 -11.12 25.56
CA ASN A 181 5.78 -10.43 26.28
C ASN A 181 5.24 -9.21 27.04
N ILE A 182 4.47 -8.35 26.36
CA ILE A 182 3.88 -7.14 26.97
C ILE A 182 2.91 -7.49 28.12
N LEU A 183 2.19 -8.61 28.03
CA LEU A 183 1.26 -9.07 29.07
C LEU A 183 1.94 -9.83 30.22
N LEU A 184 3.19 -10.27 30.06
CA LEU A 184 4.00 -10.93 31.10
C LEU A 184 4.98 -9.98 31.81
N GLU A 185 5.16 -8.75 31.33
CA GLU A 185 5.99 -7.72 31.99
C GLU A 185 5.31 -7.15 33.25
N GLU A 186 5.24 -7.96 34.31
CA GLU A 186 4.54 -7.58 35.56
C GLU A 186 5.13 -6.35 36.28
N HIS A 187 6.37 -5.95 36.00
CA HIS A 187 7.13 -5.00 36.82
C HIS A 187 7.93 -3.91 36.06
N GLY A 188 7.84 -3.82 34.73
CA GLY A 188 8.69 -2.92 33.91
C GLY A 188 8.14 -1.51 33.67
N SER A 189 6.96 -1.40 33.04
CA SER A 189 6.30 -0.12 32.76
C SER A 189 4.82 -0.32 32.43
N ARG A 190 3.92 -0.07 33.41
CA ARG A 190 2.46 -0.19 33.23
C ARG A 190 1.93 0.59 32.01
N LEU A 191 2.56 1.73 31.70
CA LEU A 191 2.28 2.56 30.52
C LEU A 191 2.35 1.79 29.19
N GLY A 192 3.23 0.78 29.05
CA GLY A 192 3.36 -0.01 27.83
C GLY A 192 2.21 -1.01 27.65
N ALA A 193 1.78 -1.66 28.73
CA ALA A 193 0.63 -2.57 28.72
C ALA A 193 -0.68 -1.81 28.48
N ASP A 194 -0.85 -0.65 29.12
CA ASP A 194 -2.06 0.18 28.96
C ASP A 194 -2.22 0.70 27.52
N ASP A 195 -1.14 1.15 26.86
CA ASP A 195 -1.19 1.58 25.45
C ASP A 195 -1.49 0.41 24.49
N TYR A 196 -0.96 -0.79 24.77
CA TYR A 196 -1.23 -2.00 23.98
C TYR A 196 -2.69 -2.50 24.08
N LEU A 197 -3.32 -2.28 25.24
CA LEU A 197 -4.73 -2.57 25.50
C LEU A 197 -5.68 -1.46 25.04
N CYS A 198 -5.18 -0.25 24.86
CA CYS A 198 -5.93 0.88 24.31
C CYS A 198 -6.18 0.67 22.81
N SER A 199 -7.42 0.91 22.38
CA SER A 199 -7.80 0.90 20.97
C SER A 199 -8.80 2.02 20.71
N THR A 200 -8.53 2.78 19.65
CA THR A 200 -9.39 3.83 19.10
C THR A 200 -9.95 3.44 17.73
N GLY A 201 -9.73 2.19 17.29
CA GLY A 201 -9.97 1.71 15.93
C GLY A 201 -8.73 1.10 15.29
N ILE A 202 -8.92 0.61 14.06
CA ILE A 202 -7.93 -0.16 13.30
C ILE A 202 -6.77 0.75 12.88
N THR A 203 -5.58 0.47 13.40
CA THR A 203 -4.32 1.10 12.99
C THR A 203 -3.44 0.15 12.18
N HIS A 204 -3.59 -1.17 12.35
CA HIS A 204 -2.85 -2.20 11.62
C HIS A 204 -3.81 -3.02 10.77
N LEU A 205 -3.64 -2.99 9.44
CA LEU A 205 -4.63 -3.56 8.51
C LEU A 205 -3.97 -4.34 7.38
N ARG A 206 -4.30 -5.63 7.28
CA ARG A 206 -3.79 -6.53 6.22
C ARG A 206 -4.93 -7.01 5.31
N LEU A 207 -4.81 -6.68 4.03
CA LEU A 207 -5.83 -6.85 2.98
C LEU A 207 -5.33 -7.68 1.79
N SER A 208 -4.08 -8.14 1.83
CA SER A 208 -3.40 -8.80 0.71
C SER A 208 -4.16 -10.02 0.18
N TYR A 209 -4.08 -10.26 -1.13
CA TYR A 209 -4.75 -11.37 -1.81
C TYR A 209 -6.29 -11.40 -1.71
N ASN A 210 -6.92 -10.25 -1.47
CA ASN A 210 -8.36 -10.05 -1.69
C ASN A 210 -8.64 -9.61 -3.13
N THR A 211 -9.87 -9.13 -3.39
CA THR A 211 -10.33 -8.63 -4.69
C THR A 211 -10.50 -7.11 -4.75
N ILE A 212 -10.15 -6.42 -3.66
CA ILE A 212 -10.05 -4.96 -3.54
C ILE A 212 -9.08 -4.43 -4.62
N SER A 213 -9.52 -3.44 -5.39
CA SER A 213 -8.74 -2.80 -6.44
C SER A 213 -7.85 -1.69 -5.90
N ALA A 214 -6.95 -1.17 -6.74
CA ALA A 214 -6.18 0.03 -6.43
C ALA A 214 -7.07 1.24 -6.09
N HIS A 215 -8.27 1.32 -6.68
CA HIS A 215 -9.22 2.40 -6.36
C HIS A 215 -9.84 2.19 -4.96
N GLY A 216 -10.16 0.95 -4.60
CA GLY A 216 -10.58 0.58 -3.25
C GLY A 216 -9.51 0.87 -2.18
N VAL A 217 -8.24 0.54 -2.44
CA VAL A 217 -7.12 0.88 -1.54
C VAL A 217 -6.93 2.40 -1.42
N GLN A 218 -7.06 3.15 -2.52
CA GLN A 218 -6.99 4.61 -2.48
C GLN A 218 -8.16 5.22 -1.68
N LYS A 219 -9.39 4.72 -1.85
CA LYS A 219 -10.56 5.11 -1.05
C LYS A 219 -10.34 4.80 0.43
N LEU A 220 -9.81 3.62 0.76
CA LEU A 220 -9.49 3.20 2.13
C LEU A 220 -8.51 4.18 2.81
N VAL A 221 -7.44 4.60 2.13
CA VAL A 221 -6.48 5.57 2.68
C VAL A 221 -7.10 6.97 2.85
N ARG A 222 -8.02 7.38 1.95
CA ARG A 222 -8.78 8.62 2.12
C ARG A 222 -9.68 8.58 3.37
N ILE A 223 -10.48 7.53 3.53
CA ILE A 223 -11.47 7.41 4.62
C ILE A 223 -10.87 7.01 5.98
N SER A 224 -9.62 6.53 6.04
CA SER A 224 -8.96 6.17 7.30
C SER A 224 -8.50 7.37 8.14
N ASN A 225 -8.67 8.60 7.63
CA ASN A 225 -8.37 9.85 8.32
C ASN A 225 -6.96 9.95 8.94
N GLY A 226 -5.99 9.20 8.40
CA GLY A 226 -4.60 9.16 8.85
C GLY A 226 -4.31 8.20 10.00
N HIS A 227 -5.29 7.41 10.47
CA HIS A 227 -5.17 6.49 11.61
C HIS A 227 -4.30 5.25 11.35
N ILE A 228 -4.15 4.84 10.09
CA ILE A 228 -3.39 3.63 9.73
C ILE A 228 -1.88 3.85 9.98
N GLU A 229 -1.29 2.94 10.75
CA GLU A 229 0.12 2.87 11.13
C GLU A 229 0.87 1.77 10.35
N ASP A 230 0.23 0.59 10.16
CA ASP A 230 0.70 -0.54 9.33
C ASP A 230 -0.36 -0.90 8.28
N LEU A 231 0.02 -0.84 7.00
CA LEU A 231 -0.84 -1.24 5.87
C LEU A 231 -0.16 -2.30 5.02
N ALA A 232 -0.84 -3.44 4.82
CA ALA A 232 -0.42 -4.48 3.87
C ALA A 232 -1.47 -4.72 2.78
N CYS A 233 -1.07 -4.53 1.52
CA CYS A 233 -1.82 -4.93 0.34
C CYS A 233 -0.86 -5.33 -0.80
N ASP A 234 -0.55 -6.62 -0.90
CA ASP A 234 0.57 -7.12 -1.73
C ASP A 234 0.31 -6.99 -3.24
N SER A 235 -0.92 -7.25 -3.66
CA SER A 235 -1.34 -7.23 -5.06
C SER A 235 -2.83 -6.93 -5.12
N MET A 236 -3.17 -5.91 -5.91
CA MET A 236 -4.53 -5.44 -6.15
C MET A 236 -4.73 -5.30 -7.66
N PRO A 237 -5.90 -5.65 -8.23
CA PRO A 237 -6.24 -5.24 -9.59
C PRO A 237 -6.20 -3.72 -9.70
N LEU A 238 -5.70 -3.16 -10.80
CA LEU A 238 -5.65 -1.71 -11.01
C LEU A 238 -7.06 -1.08 -11.02
N LEU A 239 -8.03 -1.82 -11.54
CA LEU A 239 -9.42 -1.43 -11.73
C LEU A 239 -10.39 -2.40 -11.02
N PRO A 240 -11.59 -1.95 -10.64
CA PRO A 240 -12.65 -2.81 -10.13
C PRO A 240 -12.97 -3.96 -11.09
N LYS A 241 -13.32 -5.14 -10.57
CA LYS A 241 -13.56 -6.35 -11.39
C LYS A 241 -14.73 -6.24 -12.38
N VAL A 242 -15.63 -5.28 -12.17
CA VAL A 242 -16.79 -5.02 -13.03
C VAL A 242 -16.62 -3.61 -13.60
N GLY A 243 -16.85 -3.45 -14.91
CA GLY A 243 -16.78 -2.15 -15.56
C GLY A 243 -16.81 -2.25 -17.09
N SER A 244 -17.35 -1.22 -17.74
CA SER A 244 -17.47 -1.12 -19.20
C SER A 244 -16.10 -1.06 -19.91
N TYR A 245 -15.08 -0.56 -19.21
CA TYR A 245 -13.69 -0.45 -19.67
C TYR A 245 -13.11 -1.77 -20.21
N ARG A 246 -13.55 -2.93 -19.69
CA ARG A 246 -13.06 -4.27 -20.10
C ARG A 246 -13.25 -4.55 -21.59
N LYS A 247 -14.22 -3.91 -22.24
CA LYS A 247 -14.45 -4.02 -23.70
C LYS A 247 -13.38 -3.31 -24.54
N ALA A 248 -12.54 -2.48 -23.93
CA ALA A 248 -11.48 -1.71 -24.57
C ALA A 248 -10.07 -2.27 -24.33
N TRP A 249 -9.94 -3.19 -23.36
CA TRP A 249 -8.70 -3.91 -23.09
C TRP A 249 -8.58 -5.16 -23.97
N PRO A 250 -7.36 -5.67 -24.21
CA PRO A 250 -7.16 -7.00 -24.81
C PRO A 250 -7.95 -8.08 -24.06
N PRO A 251 -8.49 -9.11 -24.75
CA PRO A 251 -9.18 -10.22 -24.09
C PRO A 251 -8.33 -10.91 -23.03
N ASP A 252 -8.97 -11.33 -21.94
CA ASP A 252 -8.34 -12.01 -20.79
C ASP A 252 -7.09 -11.31 -20.24
N SER A 253 -7.05 -9.97 -20.32
CA SER A 253 -6.02 -9.12 -19.75
C SER A 253 -6.49 -8.37 -18.50
N ASP A 254 -5.63 -8.33 -17.49
CA ASP A 254 -5.80 -7.53 -16.27
C ASP A 254 -4.44 -6.89 -15.88
N LEU A 255 -4.47 -5.67 -15.37
CA LEU A 255 -3.31 -5.02 -14.73
C LEU A 255 -3.43 -5.11 -13.21
N HIS A 256 -2.31 -5.34 -12.55
CA HIS A 256 -2.18 -5.34 -11.10
C HIS A 256 -1.17 -4.30 -10.61
N GLY A 257 -1.42 -3.77 -9.42
CA GLY A 257 -0.62 -2.74 -8.78
C GLY A 257 -1.37 -1.43 -8.56
N ILE A 258 -0.66 -0.47 -8.00
CA ILE A 258 -1.15 0.87 -7.66
C ILE A 258 -0.31 1.92 -8.41
N LEU A 259 -0.99 2.84 -9.07
CA LEU A 259 -0.41 3.89 -9.93
C LEU A 259 -0.99 5.25 -9.50
N GLY A 260 -0.22 6.33 -9.61
CA GLY A 260 -0.65 7.71 -9.27
C GLY A 260 -0.90 8.00 -7.77
N ALA A 261 -1.02 6.98 -6.93
CA ALA A 261 -1.42 7.10 -5.52
C ALA A 261 -0.33 7.59 -4.56
N ALA A 262 0.88 7.92 -5.03
CA ALA A 262 2.01 8.34 -4.19
C ALA A 262 1.64 9.47 -3.21
N HIS A 263 0.81 10.41 -3.66
CA HIS A 263 0.31 11.53 -2.88
C HIS A 263 -0.52 11.12 -1.64
N LEU A 264 -1.21 9.97 -1.66
CA LEU A 264 -2.02 9.49 -0.52
C LEU A 264 -1.16 8.94 0.62
N PHE A 265 0.08 8.55 0.35
CA PHE A 265 1.02 8.05 1.36
C PHE A 265 1.83 9.18 2.03
N ARG A 266 1.61 10.45 1.65
CA ARG A 266 2.13 11.63 2.35
C ARG A 266 1.48 11.78 3.74
N PRO A 267 2.17 12.34 4.75
CA PRO A 267 1.63 12.58 6.09
C PRO A 267 0.30 13.36 6.14
N VAL A 268 0.07 14.27 5.19
CA VAL A 268 -1.18 15.04 5.04
C VAL A 268 -2.42 14.15 4.83
N PHE A 269 -2.25 12.96 4.24
CA PHE A 269 -3.31 11.93 4.12
C PHE A 269 -3.13 10.79 5.14
N SER A 270 -1.89 10.35 5.34
CA SER A 270 -1.46 9.14 6.05
C SER A 270 -0.61 9.50 7.28
N SER A 271 -1.18 10.28 8.19
CA SER A 271 -0.48 10.94 9.30
C SER A 271 0.30 10.00 10.23
N ASN A 272 -0.24 8.81 10.51
CA ASN A 272 0.42 7.82 11.38
C ASN A 272 1.19 6.73 10.62
N LEU A 273 1.23 6.71 9.29
CA LEU A 273 1.78 5.57 8.54
C LEU A 273 3.29 5.40 8.76
N ARG A 274 3.68 4.26 9.35
CA ARG A 274 5.07 3.87 9.65
C ARG A 274 5.52 2.63 8.89
N VAL A 275 4.60 1.71 8.58
CA VAL A 275 4.88 0.46 7.88
C VAL A 275 3.96 0.35 6.67
N LEU A 276 4.54 0.10 5.50
CA LEU A 276 3.80 -0.09 4.25
C LEU A 276 4.32 -1.32 3.52
N ARG A 277 3.43 -2.26 3.21
CA ARG A 277 3.68 -3.41 2.34
C ARG A 277 2.77 -3.32 1.14
N ILE A 278 3.35 -3.10 -0.04
CA ILE A 278 2.58 -2.71 -1.23
C ILE A 278 3.29 -3.10 -2.53
N HIS A 279 2.49 -3.26 -3.59
CA HIS A 279 2.98 -3.57 -4.93
C HIS A 279 4.06 -2.58 -5.42
N HIS A 280 5.15 -3.11 -5.99
CA HIS A 280 6.33 -2.34 -6.40
C HIS A 280 6.06 -1.15 -7.35
N SER A 281 4.96 -1.21 -8.11
CA SER A 281 4.52 -0.14 -9.01
C SER A 281 4.39 1.23 -8.35
N LEU A 282 4.18 1.31 -7.02
CA LEU A 282 4.15 2.58 -6.28
C LEU A 282 5.46 3.38 -6.45
N VAL A 283 6.59 2.68 -6.50
CA VAL A 283 7.94 3.23 -6.63
C VAL A 283 8.43 3.19 -8.08
N THR A 284 8.03 2.16 -8.84
CA THR A 284 8.60 1.90 -10.17
C THR A 284 7.74 2.35 -11.35
N ASN A 285 6.45 2.67 -11.13
CA ASN A 285 5.42 2.87 -12.17
C ASN A 285 5.21 1.68 -13.12
N ILE A 286 5.78 0.51 -12.85
CA ILE A 286 5.61 -0.70 -13.66
C ILE A 286 4.50 -1.54 -13.03
N PRO A 287 3.33 -1.71 -13.66
CA PRO A 287 2.28 -2.61 -13.16
C PRO A 287 2.58 -4.06 -13.53
N SER A 288 2.02 -5.00 -12.76
CA SER A 288 2.06 -6.43 -13.10
C SER A 288 1.00 -6.76 -14.14
N LEU A 289 1.42 -7.20 -15.34
CA LEU A 289 0.53 -7.60 -16.42
C LEU A 289 0.10 -9.07 -16.26
N ARG A 290 -1.20 -9.35 -16.28
CA ARG A 290 -1.77 -10.72 -16.35
C ARG A 290 -2.52 -10.87 -17.67
N VAL A 291 -2.07 -11.80 -18.52
CA VAL A 291 -2.69 -12.12 -19.82
C VAL A 291 -2.61 -13.62 -20.07
N VAL A 292 -3.73 -14.23 -20.48
CA VAL A 292 -3.77 -15.65 -20.88
C VAL A 292 -2.99 -15.85 -22.19
N GLY A 293 -2.18 -16.90 -22.27
CA GLY A 293 -1.39 -17.24 -23.47
C GLY A 293 0.01 -16.63 -23.55
N LEU A 294 0.38 -15.68 -22.68
CA LEU A 294 1.75 -15.17 -22.56
C LEU A 294 2.53 -15.84 -21.41
N SER A 295 3.85 -16.02 -21.59
CA SER A 295 4.78 -16.47 -20.53
C SER A 295 4.99 -15.39 -19.46
N SER A 296 5.52 -15.77 -18.28
CA SER A 296 5.80 -14.81 -17.19
C SER A 296 6.74 -13.70 -17.66
N SER A 297 7.91 -14.08 -18.19
CA SER A 297 8.91 -13.14 -18.72
C SER A 297 8.36 -12.30 -19.90
N GLY A 298 7.46 -12.87 -20.73
CA GLY A 298 6.79 -12.13 -21.79
C GLY A 298 5.83 -11.05 -21.29
N ARG A 299 5.14 -11.30 -20.17
CA ARG A 299 4.30 -10.28 -19.49
C ARG A 299 5.15 -9.19 -18.84
N GLN A 300 6.25 -9.57 -18.19
CA GLN A 300 7.22 -8.65 -17.57
C GLN A 300 7.83 -7.72 -18.63
N PHE A 301 8.28 -8.27 -19.77
CA PHE A 301 8.78 -7.49 -20.90
C PHE A 301 7.76 -6.47 -21.41
N LEU A 302 6.50 -6.86 -21.59
CA LEU A 302 5.45 -5.95 -22.08
C LEU A 302 5.02 -4.89 -21.05
N ALA A 303 5.07 -5.21 -19.75
CA ALA A 303 4.86 -4.23 -18.70
C ALA A 303 5.89 -3.08 -18.79
N GLU A 304 7.16 -3.40 -19.02
CA GLU A 304 8.25 -2.41 -19.15
C GLU A 304 8.31 -1.72 -20.51
N THR A 305 7.97 -2.38 -21.62
CA THR A 305 8.19 -1.85 -22.98
C THR A 305 6.95 -1.25 -23.63
N ALA A 306 5.75 -1.79 -23.36
CA ALA A 306 4.51 -1.34 -23.99
C ALA A 306 3.63 -0.51 -23.04
N ILE A 307 3.57 -0.88 -21.76
CA ILE A 307 2.67 -0.25 -20.77
C ILE A 307 3.37 0.90 -20.03
N LEU A 308 4.61 0.72 -19.56
CA LEU A 308 5.32 1.72 -18.74
C LEU A 308 5.32 3.12 -19.36
N ARG A 309 5.63 3.27 -20.65
CA ARG A 309 5.62 4.58 -21.32
C ARG A 309 4.26 5.29 -21.23
N ARG A 310 3.15 4.53 -21.28
CA ARG A 310 1.78 5.07 -21.16
C ARG A 310 1.48 5.45 -19.71
N VAL A 311 1.96 4.65 -18.75
CA VAL A 311 1.88 4.95 -17.31
C VAL A 311 2.70 6.19 -16.95
N GLU A 312 3.91 6.36 -17.47
CA GLU A 312 4.78 7.52 -17.20
C GLU A 312 4.18 8.83 -17.73
N ILE A 313 3.40 8.79 -18.82
CA ILE A 313 2.65 9.96 -19.30
C ILE A 313 1.42 10.22 -18.43
N ALA A 314 0.67 9.19 -18.03
CA ALA A 314 -0.55 9.34 -17.23
C ALA A 314 -0.30 9.63 -15.73
N TYR A 315 0.89 9.25 -15.24
CA TYR A 315 1.30 9.30 -13.83
C TYR A 315 2.81 9.57 -13.71
N PRO A 316 3.33 10.74 -14.13
CA PRO A 316 4.77 11.05 -14.14
C PRO A 316 5.45 11.02 -12.77
N GLN A 317 4.69 11.10 -11.67
CA GLN A 317 5.21 11.09 -10.30
C GLN A 317 5.12 9.69 -9.67
N THR A 318 6.29 9.13 -9.28
CA THR A 318 6.43 7.93 -8.43
C THR A 318 6.54 8.32 -6.95
N PHE A 319 6.31 7.37 -6.04
CA PHE A 319 6.65 7.57 -4.62
C PHE A 319 8.16 7.72 -4.41
N ILE A 320 8.56 8.69 -3.59
CA ILE A 320 9.94 8.89 -3.13
C ILE A 320 9.97 8.97 -1.59
N PRO A 321 11.09 8.62 -0.92
CA PRO A 321 11.12 8.57 0.54
C PRO A 321 10.70 9.87 1.23
N ASP A 322 11.08 11.03 0.69
CA ASP A 322 10.79 12.35 1.31
C ASP A 322 9.35 12.82 1.18
N MET A 323 8.50 12.11 0.40
CA MET A 323 7.05 12.27 0.48
C MET A 323 6.50 11.89 1.86
N ASN A 324 7.15 10.94 2.54
CA ASN A 324 6.79 10.56 3.90
C ASN A 324 8.03 10.18 4.75
N PRO A 325 8.69 11.16 5.40
CA PRO A 325 9.82 10.92 6.29
C PRO A 325 9.44 10.22 7.61
N ARG A 326 8.15 9.89 7.83
CA ARG A 326 7.68 9.14 9.00
C ARG A 326 7.64 7.63 8.72
N LEU A 327 7.60 7.23 7.44
CA LEU A 327 7.63 5.83 7.03
C LEU A 327 8.97 5.19 7.41
N LEU A 328 8.96 4.17 8.27
CA LEU A 328 10.14 3.44 8.72
C LEU A 328 10.47 2.23 7.83
N SER A 329 9.43 1.51 7.41
CA SER A 329 9.54 0.20 6.75
C SER A 329 8.67 0.14 5.50
N LEU A 330 9.29 -0.21 4.37
CA LEU A 330 8.63 -0.37 3.09
C LEU A 330 8.93 -1.77 2.55
N THR A 331 7.90 -2.57 2.28
CA THR A 331 8.02 -3.83 1.54
C THR A 331 7.43 -3.65 0.16
N LEU A 332 8.25 -3.82 -0.89
CA LEU A 332 7.83 -3.82 -2.28
C LEU A 332 7.58 -5.26 -2.73
N THR A 333 6.32 -5.56 -3.06
CA THR A 333 5.86 -6.89 -3.46
C THR A 333 5.69 -7.03 -4.97
N CYS A 334 5.61 -8.29 -5.45
CA CYS A 334 5.43 -8.67 -6.85
C CYS A 334 6.57 -8.20 -7.79
N LEU A 335 7.82 -8.15 -7.33
CA LEU A 335 8.94 -7.73 -8.17
C LEU A 335 9.31 -8.81 -9.22
N PRO A 336 9.41 -8.46 -10.51
CA PRO A 336 10.03 -9.34 -11.51
C PRO A 336 11.51 -9.65 -11.20
N LEU A 337 11.91 -10.92 -11.31
CA LEU A 337 13.33 -11.34 -11.28
C LEU A 337 14.11 -10.92 -12.55
N ARG A 338 13.42 -10.78 -13.68
CA ARG A 338 13.98 -10.38 -14.98
C ARG A 338 13.46 -9.00 -15.38
N SER A 339 14.33 -8.20 -15.99
CA SER A 339 14.05 -6.81 -16.38
C SER A 339 14.63 -6.50 -17.76
N SER A 340 13.90 -5.74 -18.58
CA SER A 340 14.43 -5.17 -19.83
C SER A 340 15.31 -3.93 -19.59
N GLY A 341 15.31 -3.40 -18.36
CA GLY A 341 16.12 -2.28 -17.92
C GLY A 341 15.40 -1.35 -16.96
N PRO A 342 14.21 -0.81 -17.31
CA PRO A 342 13.48 0.16 -16.50
C PRO A 342 13.28 -0.22 -15.03
N LEU A 343 12.95 -1.47 -14.71
CA LEU A 343 12.76 -1.90 -13.32
C LEU A 343 14.05 -1.75 -12.49
N ILE A 344 15.19 -2.18 -13.05
CA ILE A 344 16.51 -2.04 -12.41
C ILE A 344 16.80 -0.56 -12.18
N SER A 345 16.67 0.27 -13.22
CA SER A 345 16.92 1.72 -13.14
C SER A 345 16.06 2.40 -12.07
N ARG A 346 14.78 2.03 -11.95
CA ARG A 346 13.86 2.58 -10.94
C ARG A 346 14.24 2.15 -9.53
N LEU A 347 14.57 0.88 -9.30
CA LEU A 347 15.01 0.38 -7.98
C LEU A 347 16.35 0.99 -7.55
N LEU A 348 17.33 1.08 -8.46
CA LEU A 348 18.61 1.73 -8.19
C LEU A 348 18.45 3.22 -7.88
N GLN A 349 17.55 3.92 -8.58
CA GLN A 349 17.24 5.31 -8.29
C GLN A 349 16.56 5.45 -6.92
N PHE A 350 15.67 4.54 -6.52
CA PHE A 350 15.06 4.56 -5.19
C PHE A 350 16.10 4.36 -4.08
N LEU A 351 17.06 3.44 -4.24
CA LEU A 351 18.18 3.26 -3.31
C LEU A 351 19.05 4.53 -3.17
N LYS A 352 19.25 5.29 -4.25
CA LYS A 352 19.92 6.61 -4.19
C LYS A 352 19.10 7.62 -3.39
N LEU A 353 17.80 7.71 -3.63
CA LEU A 353 16.90 8.60 -2.89
C LEU A 353 16.86 8.27 -1.39
N LEU A 354 16.95 6.99 -1.02
CA LEU A 354 17.07 6.57 0.38
C LEU A 354 18.38 7.06 1.03
N ALA A 355 19.51 6.97 0.32
CA ALA A 355 20.78 7.52 0.79
C ALA A 355 20.73 9.08 0.89
N THR A 356 19.96 9.73 0.03
CA THR A 356 19.74 11.20 0.07
C THR A 356 18.87 11.62 1.25
N GLN A 357 17.74 10.93 1.51
CA GLN A 357 16.91 11.17 2.70
C GLN A 357 17.73 10.95 3.99
N GLU A 358 18.50 9.87 4.05
CA GLU A 358 19.36 9.55 5.19
C GLU A 358 20.40 10.66 5.46
N ARG A 359 20.94 11.27 4.40
CA ARG A 359 21.79 12.46 4.51
C ARG A 359 21.03 13.69 4.98
N GLY A 360 19.83 13.96 4.45
CA GLY A 360 18.98 15.08 4.90
C GLY A 360 18.63 15.00 6.39
N ILE A 361 18.34 13.80 6.88
CA ILE A 361 18.08 13.52 8.30
C ILE A 361 19.35 13.70 9.14
N GLN A 362 20.51 13.26 8.63
CA GLN A 362 21.81 13.48 9.28
C GLN A 362 22.09 14.99 9.43
N ASP A 363 21.88 15.78 8.39
CA ASP A 363 22.11 17.22 8.41
C ASP A 363 21.14 17.97 9.35
N ALA A 364 19.86 17.59 9.36
CA ALA A 364 18.89 18.11 10.33
C ALA A 364 19.28 17.79 11.78
N SER A 365 19.88 16.62 12.02
CA SER A 365 20.35 16.21 13.36
C SER A 365 21.59 16.97 13.85
N PHE A 366 22.37 17.57 12.94
CA PHE A 366 23.57 18.36 13.26
C PHE A 366 23.31 19.88 13.33
N GLY A 367 22.05 20.32 13.30
CA GLY A 367 21.68 21.71 13.58
C GLY A 367 22.11 22.16 14.99
N PRO A 368 22.11 23.49 15.28
CA PRO A 368 22.56 24.04 16.55
C PRO A 368 21.71 23.53 17.72
N SER A 369 22.20 22.49 18.40
CA SER A 369 21.44 21.73 19.38
C SER A 369 21.39 22.42 20.74
N THR A 370 20.27 23.12 20.99
CA THR A 370 19.88 23.51 22.34
C THR A 370 19.29 22.32 23.10
N ARG A 371 19.22 22.40 24.43
CA ARG A 371 18.59 21.38 25.31
C ARG A 371 17.10 21.11 25.01
N HIS A 372 16.46 21.96 24.18
CA HIS A 372 15.05 21.88 23.80
C HIS A 372 14.86 21.68 22.28
N SER A 373 15.89 21.24 21.56
CA SER A 373 15.78 20.97 20.12
C SER A 373 14.78 19.84 19.87
N PRO A 374 13.88 19.96 18.87
CA PRO A 374 12.97 18.88 18.51
C PRO A 374 13.73 17.60 18.15
N GLY A 375 13.12 16.45 18.42
CA GLY A 375 13.61 15.17 17.92
C GLY A 375 13.58 15.13 16.39
N VAL A 376 14.35 14.22 15.80
CA VAL A 376 14.41 14.03 14.35
C VAL A 376 13.80 12.67 13.99
N LEU A 377 12.94 12.65 12.97
CA LEU A 377 12.36 11.47 12.36
C LEU A 377 13.45 10.58 11.77
N GLN A 378 13.26 9.27 11.87
CA GLN A 378 14.23 8.31 11.34
C GLN A 378 14.14 8.14 9.83
N GLY A 379 13.05 8.52 9.15
CA GLY A 379 12.84 8.17 7.73
C GLY A 379 12.85 6.67 7.49
N LEU A 380 13.00 6.27 6.22
CA LEU A 380 13.02 4.86 5.90
C LEU A 380 14.34 4.22 6.37
N ARG A 381 14.21 3.16 7.17
CA ARG A 381 15.33 2.37 7.71
C ARG A 381 15.24 0.88 7.39
N HIS A 382 14.11 0.43 6.87
CA HIS A 382 13.92 -0.92 6.37
C HIS A 382 13.26 -0.90 4.97
N LEU A 383 13.90 -1.58 4.01
CA LEU A 383 13.39 -1.81 2.67
C LEU A 383 13.47 -3.31 2.41
N ARG A 384 12.33 -3.93 2.10
CA ARG A 384 12.23 -5.34 1.75
C ARG A 384 11.73 -5.49 0.32
N LEU A 385 12.43 -6.29 -0.48
CA LEU A 385 12.12 -6.54 -1.88
C LEU A 385 11.68 -8.00 -2.05
N GLU A 386 10.41 -8.22 -2.40
CA GLU A 386 9.87 -9.57 -2.61
C GLU A 386 9.62 -9.85 -4.09
N PHE A 387 10.34 -10.84 -4.60
CA PHE A 387 10.39 -11.22 -6.00
C PHE A 387 9.43 -12.37 -6.31
N GLU A 388 8.79 -12.31 -7.48
CA GLU A 388 7.99 -13.42 -8.01
C GLU A 388 8.89 -14.52 -8.57
N ARG A 389 8.56 -15.79 -8.31
CA ARG A 389 9.29 -16.94 -8.87
C ARG A 389 9.29 -16.93 -10.40
N ASP A 390 10.45 -17.20 -11.00
CA ASP A 390 10.53 -17.41 -12.45
C ASP A 390 9.86 -18.74 -12.83
N SER A 391 9.10 -18.73 -13.92
CA SER A 391 8.44 -19.92 -14.47
C SER A 391 9.31 -20.66 -15.48
N MET A 392 10.50 -20.16 -15.81
CA MET A 392 11.44 -20.81 -16.73
C MET A 392 12.23 -21.97 -16.08
N GLU A 393 12.14 -22.14 -14.75
CA GLU A 393 12.99 -23.03 -13.95
C GLU A 393 12.30 -24.33 -13.48
N ASP A 394 11.52 -24.98 -14.34
CA ASP A 394 11.10 -26.38 -14.12
C ASP A 394 12.23 -27.39 -14.48
N THR A 395 13.46 -26.90 -14.74
CA THR A 395 14.64 -27.73 -15.15
C THR A 395 16.00 -27.26 -14.59
N PHE A 396 16.11 -26.09 -13.98
CA PHE A 396 17.33 -25.66 -13.28
C PHE A 396 16.92 -25.10 -11.92
N ILE A 397 17.37 -25.76 -10.85
CA ILE A 397 17.40 -25.15 -9.52
C ILE A 397 18.67 -24.31 -9.51
N PRO A 398 18.61 -22.97 -9.46
CA PRO A 398 19.80 -22.19 -9.20
C PRO A 398 20.32 -22.58 -7.81
N GLU A 399 21.63 -22.78 -7.68
CA GLU A 399 22.26 -23.06 -6.38
C GLU A 399 21.82 -22.01 -5.34
N ASP A 400 21.51 -22.47 -4.13
CA ASP A 400 20.81 -21.66 -3.12
C ASP A 400 21.47 -20.28 -2.96
N VAL A 401 20.69 -19.24 -3.29
CA VAL A 401 21.11 -17.84 -3.13
C VAL A 401 21.20 -17.54 -1.64
N ASP A 402 22.40 -17.70 -1.08
CA ASP A 402 22.65 -17.46 0.35
C ASP A 402 22.20 -16.04 0.76
N PRO A 403 21.11 -15.92 1.55
CA PRO A 403 20.65 -14.62 2.01
C PRO A 403 21.68 -13.97 2.95
N ALA A 404 22.52 -14.76 3.62
CA ALA A 404 23.51 -14.28 4.58
C ALA A 404 24.61 -13.45 3.90
N GLU A 405 25.00 -13.75 2.66
CA GLU A 405 25.98 -12.94 1.91
C GLU A 405 25.44 -11.52 1.60
N LEU A 406 24.14 -11.38 1.35
CA LEU A 406 23.47 -10.09 1.21
C LEU A 406 23.26 -9.38 2.57
N MET A 407 22.89 -10.14 3.60
CA MET A 407 22.47 -9.65 4.91
C MET A 407 23.62 -9.24 5.83
N ASN A 408 24.80 -9.88 5.76
CA ASN A 408 25.94 -9.65 6.66
C ASN A 408 26.75 -8.38 6.31
N SER A 409 26.08 -7.24 6.21
CA SER A 409 26.70 -5.96 5.88
C SER A 409 26.26 -4.74 6.70
N GLY A 410 25.16 -4.82 7.45
CA GLY A 410 24.82 -3.85 8.50
C GLY A 410 25.63 -4.10 9.78
N GLU A 411 25.94 -3.04 10.54
CA GLU A 411 26.48 -3.20 11.90
C GLU A 411 25.41 -3.88 12.78
N LYS A 412 25.81 -4.90 13.55
CA LYS A 412 24.91 -5.81 14.27
C LYS A 412 23.97 -5.06 15.24
N VAL A 413 22.69 -5.00 14.91
CA VAL A 413 21.60 -4.77 15.87
C VAL A 413 20.57 -5.90 15.75
N PHE A 414 20.93 -7.02 16.38
CA PHE A 414 20.12 -8.20 16.73
C PHE A 414 19.42 -9.01 15.61
N SER A 415 19.65 -10.33 15.66
CA SER A 415 19.01 -11.37 14.84
C SER A 415 18.84 -12.66 15.66
N PHE A 416 17.81 -13.44 15.35
CA PHE A 416 17.47 -14.80 15.83
C PHE A 416 16.48 -15.34 14.75
N PHE A 417 16.61 -16.52 14.14
CA PHE A 417 17.53 -17.65 14.33
C PHE A 417 17.83 -18.36 12.99
N GLU A 418 18.76 -19.32 13.03
CA GLU A 418 19.26 -20.13 11.91
C GLU A 418 18.50 -21.48 11.73
N ASP A 419 18.86 -22.13 10.61
CA ASP A 419 18.96 -23.58 10.36
C ASP A 419 17.83 -24.42 9.72
N GLU A 420 18.32 -25.30 8.84
CA GLU A 420 17.61 -26.02 7.78
C GLU A 420 17.07 -27.40 8.21
N ARG A 421 16.22 -28.01 7.35
CA ARG A 421 16.58 -29.29 6.67
C ARG A 421 15.57 -29.76 5.63
N THR A 422 16.12 -30.36 4.59
CA THR A 422 15.48 -30.94 3.40
C THR A 422 14.64 -32.18 3.71
N GLU A 423 13.47 -32.34 3.08
CA GLU A 423 13.02 -33.66 2.60
C GLU A 423 11.87 -33.59 1.56
N SER A 424 11.61 -34.70 0.87
CA SER A 424 11.12 -34.71 -0.52
C SER A 424 9.75 -35.39 -0.74
N ARG A 425 9.13 -35.07 -1.90
CA ARG A 425 7.99 -35.78 -2.55
C ARG A 425 6.65 -35.72 -1.78
N SER A 426 5.47 -35.95 -2.38
CA SER A 426 5.10 -36.30 -3.77
C SER A 426 3.82 -35.55 -4.20
N ARG A 427 3.59 -35.44 -5.53
CA ARG A 427 2.37 -34.89 -6.12
C ARG A 427 1.20 -35.89 -6.03
N SER A 428 -0.02 -35.40 -5.81
CA SER A 428 -1.27 -36.08 -6.23
C SER A 428 -2.29 -35.05 -6.70
N SER A 429 -3.16 -35.43 -7.64
CA SER A 429 -4.00 -34.51 -8.41
C SER A 429 -5.43 -35.02 -8.63
N SER A 430 -6.41 -34.14 -8.46
CA SER A 430 -7.74 -34.17 -9.10
C SER A 430 -8.44 -32.82 -8.80
N ARG A 431 -8.93 -32.05 -9.78
CA ARG A 431 -10.15 -32.24 -10.61
C ARG A 431 -11.43 -32.35 -9.75
N ARG A 432 -12.56 -31.67 -10.05
CA ARG A 432 -12.94 -30.53 -10.94
C ARG A 432 -14.46 -30.27 -10.68
N VAL A 433 -15.10 -29.28 -11.34
CA VAL A 433 -16.59 -29.09 -11.44
C VAL A 433 -17.26 -28.51 -10.18
N LEU A 434 -18.33 -27.69 -10.22
CA LEU A 434 -18.72 -26.50 -11.01
C LEU A 434 -20.03 -25.93 -10.41
N HIS A 435 -20.35 -24.67 -10.71
CA HIS A 435 -21.69 -24.06 -10.63
C HIS A 435 -22.37 -23.85 -9.25
N SER A 436 -22.54 -22.58 -8.88
CA SER A 436 -23.86 -22.04 -8.50
C SER A 436 -23.97 -20.57 -8.92
N LYS A 437 -25.19 -20.11 -9.19
CA LYS A 437 -25.49 -18.80 -9.80
C LYS A 437 -25.53 -17.70 -8.74
N ARG A 438 -24.90 -16.54 -9.01
CA ARG A 438 -25.18 -15.28 -8.29
C ARG A 438 -26.26 -14.50 -9.04
N VAL A 439 -27.19 -13.93 -8.28
CA VAL A 439 -28.18 -12.96 -8.78
C VAL A 439 -27.54 -11.58 -8.70
N ALA A 440 -27.53 -10.85 -9.82
CA ALA A 440 -27.10 -9.46 -9.84
C ALA A 440 -28.26 -8.54 -9.42
N ILE A 441 -27.96 -7.52 -8.61
CA ILE A 441 -28.85 -6.40 -8.36
C ILE A 441 -28.22 -5.21 -9.11
N ASP A 442 -28.79 -4.86 -10.26
CA ASP A 442 -28.33 -3.72 -11.04
C ASP A 442 -28.75 -2.41 -10.36
N SER A 443 -27.78 -1.59 -9.97
CA SER A 443 -27.99 -0.18 -9.68
C SER A 443 -28.35 0.54 -10.98
N ARG A 444 -29.62 0.92 -11.12
CA ARG A 444 -30.14 1.63 -12.31
C ARG A 444 -29.43 2.98 -12.51
N ALA A 445 -28.67 3.09 -13.60
CA ALA A 445 -28.37 4.38 -14.20
C ALA A 445 -29.67 5.02 -14.73
N ALA A 446 -29.87 6.32 -14.46
CA ALA A 446 -31.02 7.09 -14.96
C ALA A 446 -30.77 7.64 -16.39
N VAL A 447 -31.86 7.94 -17.09
CA VAL A 447 -31.99 8.07 -18.57
C VAL A 447 -33.09 9.11 -18.84
N ASP A 448 -32.97 10.08 -19.76
CA ASP A 448 -31.92 10.42 -20.74
C ASP A 448 -31.90 11.95 -20.98
N ASP A 449 -30.95 12.47 -21.77
CA ASP A 449 -31.29 13.55 -22.73
C ASP A 449 -30.42 13.55 -24.00
N TRP A 450 -31.09 13.72 -25.15
CA TRP A 450 -30.56 13.51 -26.49
C TRP A 450 -30.19 14.82 -27.17
N ALA A 451 -28.89 15.08 -27.30
CA ALA A 451 -28.34 16.15 -28.13
C ALA A 451 -27.45 15.58 -29.24
N SER A 452 -27.60 16.12 -30.46
CA SER A 452 -26.98 15.65 -31.71
C SER A 452 -25.45 15.42 -31.60
N GLY A 453 -25.00 14.32 -32.22
CA GLY A 453 -23.65 13.75 -32.06
C GLY A 453 -22.47 14.57 -32.61
N THR A 454 -22.69 15.79 -33.13
CA THR A 454 -21.61 16.68 -33.59
C THR A 454 -21.24 17.77 -32.59
N ALA A 455 -22.11 18.08 -31.62
CA ALA A 455 -21.87 19.14 -30.62
C ALA A 455 -21.27 18.63 -29.31
N ARG A 456 -21.42 17.34 -28.98
CA ARG A 456 -20.81 16.72 -27.78
C ARG A 456 -19.30 16.48 -27.95
N ASP A 457 -18.84 16.19 -29.17
CA ASP A 457 -17.43 15.89 -29.46
C ASP A 457 -16.48 17.10 -29.39
N SER A 458 -17.00 18.33 -29.35
CA SER A 458 -16.19 19.55 -29.19
C SER A 458 -15.99 19.98 -27.73
N SER A 459 -16.78 19.45 -26.78
CA SER A 459 -16.64 19.82 -25.36
C SER A 459 -15.47 19.06 -24.70
N GLU A 460 -14.68 19.77 -23.91
CA GLU A 460 -13.67 19.17 -23.03
C GLU A 460 -14.25 18.74 -21.67
N PHE A 461 -15.48 19.16 -21.35
CA PHE A 461 -16.15 18.85 -20.08
C PHE A 461 -17.54 18.23 -20.31
N ILE A 462 -17.93 17.34 -19.41
CA ILE A 462 -19.26 16.73 -19.32
C ILE A 462 -19.86 17.10 -17.97
N ILE A 463 -21.13 17.50 -17.95
CA ILE A 463 -21.88 17.60 -16.70
C ILE A 463 -22.19 16.19 -16.20
N TYR A 464 -21.79 15.91 -14.97
CA TYR A 464 -22.04 14.66 -14.27
C TYR A 464 -22.92 14.94 -13.05
N ASP A 465 -24.07 14.27 -13.00
CA ASP A 465 -25.02 14.35 -11.90
C ASP A 465 -24.74 13.25 -10.87
N ALA A 466 -24.71 13.63 -9.59
CA ALA A 466 -24.31 12.78 -8.49
C ALA A 466 -25.22 12.99 -7.26
N ASP A 467 -25.12 12.06 -6.31
CA ASP A 467 -25.78 12.10 -5.01
C ASP A 467 -24.73 11.79 -3.93
N TRP A 468 -24.63 12.64 -2.92
CA TRP A 468 -23.72 12.46 -1.79
C TRP A 468 -24.43 12.83 -0.49
N ASN A 469 -24.46 11.90 0.46
CA ASN A 469 -25.19 12.03 1.74
C ASN A 469 -26.70 12.37 1.59
N GLY A 470 -27.30 12.15 0.41
CA GLY A 470 -28.70 12.51 0.10
C GLY A 470 -28.85 13.86 -0.62
N ASP A 471 -27.77 14.64 -0.75
CA ASP A 471 -27.75 15.87 -1.51
C ASP A 471 -27.35 15.60 -2.97
N ARG A 472 -28.19 16.02 -3.90
CA ARG A 472 -27.94 15.91 -5.34
C ARG A 472 -27.22 17.14 -5.87
N PHE A 473 -26.21 16.92 -6.71
CA PHE A 473 -25.41 17.98 -7.31
C PHE A 473 -24.94 17.61 -8.71
N SER A 474 -24.57 18.63 -9.49
CA SER A 474 -24.06 18.49 -10.86
C SER A 474 -22.69 19.17 -10.95
N ILE A 475 -21.69 18.47 -11.48
CA ILE A 475 -20.32 19.01 -11.63
C ILE A 475 -19.78 18.84 -13.06
N PRO A 476 -18.97 19.80 -13.56
CA PRO A 476 -18.22 19.63 -14.79
C PRO A 476 -17.03 18.68 -14.56
N VAL A 477 -17.03 17.56 -15.26
CA VAL A 477 -15.96 16.55 -15.24
C VAL A 477 -15.20 16.61 -16.57
N TRP A 478 -13.88 16.75 -16.52
CA TRP A 478 -13.04 16.86 -17.70
C TRP A 478 -12.94 15.53 -18.43
N ALA A 479 -13.37 15.53 -19.69
CA ALA A 479 -13.46 14.37 -20.57
C ALA A 479 -12.20 14.16 -21.44
N GLY A 480 -11.10 14.87 -21.15
CA GLY A 480 -9.84 14.78 -21.88
C GLY A 480 -9.71 15.82 -22.99
N PRO A 481 -8.47 16.06 -23.48
CA PRO A 481 -8.16 17.19 -24.35
C PRO A 481 -8.74 17.01 -25.75
N ASN A 482 -9.24 18.08 -26.35
CA ASN A 482 -9.75 18.11 -27.72
C ASN A 482 -8.64 18.40 -28.77
N ASN A 483 -7.37 18.34 -28.36
CA ASN A 483 -6.21 18.62 -29.21
C ASN A 483 -5.71 17.34 -29.94
N PRO A 484 -5.61 17.32 -31.28
CA PRO A 484 -5.02 16.21 -32.03
C PRO A 484 -3.54 15.93 -31.71
N ASP A 485 -2.80 16.90 -31.17
CA ASP A 485 -1.40 16.74 -30.75
C ASP A 485 -1.25 16.19 -29.32
N ALA A 486 -2.35 15.92 -28.61
CA ALA A 486 -2.30 15.35 -27.27
C ALA A 486 -1.62 13.96 -27.25
N PRO A 487 -0.95 13.58 -26.14
CA PRO A 487 -0.40 12.24 -25.97
C PRO A 487 -1.46 11.14 -26.13
N GLU A 488 -1.09 10.01 -26.74
CA GLU A 488 -2.02 8.91 -27.07
C GLU A 488 -2.80 8.38 -25.86
N VAL A 489 -2.22 8.38 -24.66
CA VAL A 489 -2.94 7.97 -23.43
C VAL A 489 -4.09 8.93 -23.08
N LEU A 490 -3.94 10.24 -23.35
CA LEU A 490 -5.01 11.23 -23.11
C LEU A 490 -6.10 11.18 -24.20
N LYS A 491 -5.72 10.86 -25.44
CA LYS A 491 -6.65 10.55 -26.53
C LYS A 491 -7.47 9.30 -26.22
N ASP A 492 -6.83 8.26 -25.70
CA ASP A 492 -7.50 7.02 -25.31
C ASP A 492 -8.39 7.22 -24.07
N TYR A 493 -7.99 8.06 -23.10
CA TYR A 493 -8.88 8.54 -22.02
C TYR A 493 -10.14 9.21 -22.59
N ARG A 494 -10.00 10.19 -23.50
CA ARG A 494 -11.13 10.86 -24.15
C ARG A 494 -12.03 9.87 -24.90
N ARG A 495 -11.45 8.90 -25.62
CA ARG A 495 -12.19 7.84 -26.32
C ARG A 495 -12.97 6.93 -25.36
N LEU A 496 -12.42 6.62 -24.18
CA LEU A 496 -13.08 5.81 -23.15
C LEU A 496 -14.28 6.56 -22.54
N VAL A 497 -14.13 7.85 -22.23
CA VAL A 497 -15.17 8.69 -21.60
C VAL A 497 -16.31 9.05 -22.59
N LEU A 498 -15.95 9.44 -23.81
CA LEU A 498 -16.91 9.86 -24.83
C LEU A 498 -17.55 8.68 -25.56
N GLY A 499 -16.72 7.86 -26.22
CA GLY A 499 -17.19 6.82 -27.16
C GLY A 499 -17.50 5.46 -26.53
N ARG A 500 -17.06 5.21 -25.29
CA ARG A 500 -17.34 3.95 -24.57
C ARG A 500 -18.07 4.14 -23.24
N HIS A 501 -18.39 5.38 -22.87
CA HIS A 501 -19.10 5.75 -21.66
C HIS A 501 -18.51 5.16 -20.36
N VAL A 502 -17.17 5.02 -20.28
CA VAL A 502 -16.49 4.70 -19.03
C VAL A 502 -16.49 5.97 -18.17
N ARG A 503 -17.39 6.05 -17.19
CA ARG A 503 -17.66 7.28 -16.41
C ARG A 503 -17.72 7.04 -14.90
N ASP A 504 -17.10 5.95 -14.46
CA ASP A 504 -17.06 5.50 -13.08
C ASP A 504 -15.90 6.17 -12.29
N GLY A 505 -16.03 6.23 -10.97
CA GLY A 505 -14.98 6.78 -10.10
C GLY A 505 -14.70 8.28 -10.33
N VAL A 506 -15.75 9.11 -10.41
CA VAL A 506 -15.60 10.58 -10.47
C VAL A 506 -14.96 11.09 -9.18
N GLY A 507 -13.93 11.94 -9.33
CA GLY A 507 -13.29 12.65 -8.21
C GLY A 507 -12.26 13.66 -8.69
N PRO A 508 -11.70 14.48 -7.76
CA PRO A 508 -10.74 15.53 -8.09
C PRO A 508 -9.47 14.97 -8.74
N VAL A 509 -8.84 15.78 -9.60
CA VAL A 509 -7.55 15.47 -10.23
C VAL A 509 -6.44 15.41 -9.17
N SER A 510 -5.64 14.33 -9.20
CA SER A 510 -4.48 14.17 -8.29
C SER A 510 -3.25 14.94 -8.80
N PRO A 511 -2.23 15.21 -7.94
CA PRO A 511 -0.99 15.88 -8.35
C PRO A 511 -0.28 15.21 -9.54
N ALA A 512 -0.26 13.88 -9.60
CA ALA A 512 0.31 13.15 -10.73
C ALA A 512 -0.46 13.40 -12.04
N GLN A 513 -1.79 13.53 -11.97
CA GLN A 513 -2.65 13.77 -13.13
C GLN A 513 -2.59 15.24 -13.59
N MET A 514 -2.41 16.20 -12.67
CA MET A 514 -2.12 17.60 -13.04
C MET A 514 -0.80 17.70 -13.81
N LEU A 515 0.25 17.01 -13.35
CA LEU A 515 1.54 16.93 -14.05
C LEU A 515 1.43 16.22 -15.42
N ALA A 516 0.45 15.34 -15.61
CA ALA A 516 0.13 14.72 -16.89
C ALA A 516 -0.69 15.61 -17.84
N GLY A 517 -1.06 16.84 -17.43
CA GLY A 517 -1.80 17.80 -18.24
C GLY A 517 -3.32 17.81 -18.01
N ALA A 518 -3.83 17.18 -16.94
CA ALA A 518 -5.22 17.38 -16.53
C ALA A 518 -5.39 18.78 -15.89
N PRO A 519 -6.51 19.51 -16.12
CA PRO A 519 -6.69 20.84 -15.57
C PRO A 519 -6.67 20.85 -14.03
N PRO A 520 -5.98 21.81 -13.38
CA PRO A 520 -6.03 21.96 -11.93
C PRO A 520 -7.46 22.27 -11.45
N GLU A 521 -7.75 21.92 -10.20
CA GLU A 521 -9.07 22.14 -9.54
C GLU A 521 -10.28 21.49 -10.25
N SER A 522 -10.04 20.63 -11.25
CA SER A 522 -11.09 19.92 -11.99
C SER A 522 -11.36 18.50 -11.46
N PHE A 523 -12.43 17.88 -11.97
CA PHE A 523 -12.81 16.49 -11.72
C PHE A 523 -12.57 15.63 -12.95
N ILE A 524 -12.26 14.34 -12.76
CA ILE A 524 -12.06 13.36 -13.83
C ILE A 524 -12.69 12.00 -13.51
N PHE A 525 -12.83 11.16 -14.54
CA PHE A 525 -13.25 9.77 -14.43
C PHE A 525 -12.02 8.87 -14.16
N HIS A 526 -11.69 8.62 -12.89
CA HIS A 526 -10.44 7.91 -12.52
C HIS A 526 -10.35 6.50 -13.09
N VAL A 527 -11.48 5.80 -13.26
CA VAL A 527 -11.52 4.47 -13.88
C VAL A 527 -11.14 4.54 -15.37
N ALA A 528 -11.66 5.53 -16.11
CA ALA A 528 -11.30 5.72 -17.52
C ALA A 528 -9.83 6.14 -17.67
N TRP A 529 -9.34 7.02 -16.79
CA TRP A 529 -7.94 7.46 -16.80
C TRP A 529 -6.98 6.28 -16.57
N SER A 530 -7.27 5.47 -15.55
CA SER A 530 -6.51 4.26 -15.24
C SER A 530 -6.63 3.19 -16.32
N ALA A 531 -7.80 3.07 -16.97
CA ALA A 531 -7.99 2.15 -18.09
C ALA A 531 -7.18 2.53 -19.34
N ALA A 532 -6.93 3.83 -19.55
CA ALA A 532 -6.21 4.33 -20.72
C ALA A 532 -4.74 3.90 -20.77
N VAL A 533 -4.10 3.50 -19.65
CA VAL A 533 -2.69 3.08 -19.68
C VAL A 533 -2.46 1.76 -20.42
N MET A 534 -3.49 0.90 -20.50
CA MET A 534 -3.44 -0.34 -21.28
C MET A 534 -3.45 0.00 -22.79
N PRO A 535 -2.50 -0.50 -23.60
CA PRO A 535 -2.60 -0.39 -25.05
C PRO A 535 -3.73 -1.31 -25.58
N PRO A 536 -4.41 -0.93 -26.69
CA PRO A 536 -5.50 -1.73 -27.25
C PRO A 536 -5.04 -3.11 -27.75
N ASP A 537 -3.78 -3.20 -28.20
CA ASP A 537 -3.14 -4.41 -28.71
C ASP A 537 -1.83 -4.69 -27.96
N LEU A 538 -1.60 -5.97 -27.63
CA LEU A 538 -0.36 -6.45 -27.00
C LEU A 538 0.33 -7.43 -27.95
N ARG A 539 1.41 -6.98 -28.61
CA ARG A 539 2.23 -7.83 -29.47
C ARG A 539 3.10 -8.76 -28.61
N PRO A 540 3.04 -10.09 -28.74
CA PRO A 540 3.93 -10.99 -28.00
C PRO A 540 5.41 -10.72 -28.34
N PRO A 541 6.32 -10.69 -27.34
CA PRO A 541 7.75 -10.48 -27.59
C PRO A 541 8.41 -11.71 -28.22
N THR A 542 9.49 -11.47 -28.96
CA THR A 542 10.34 -12.52 -29.53
C THR A 542 11.17 -13.22 -28.45
N ARG A 543 11.63 -14.44 -28.74
CA ARG A 543 12.51 -15.19 -27.82
C ARG A 543 13.84 -14.46 -27.54
N SER A 544 14.37 -13.73 -28.53
CA SER A 544 15.59 -12.92 -28.38
C SER A 544 15.40 -11.71 -27.46
N GLU A 545 14.25 -11.04 -27.53
CA GLU A 545 13.93 -9.92 -26.62
C GLU A 545 13.81 -10.38 -25.17
N VAL A 546 13.12 -11.51 -24.94
CA VAL A 546 13.00 -12.11 -23.60
C VAL A 546 14.36 -12.62 -23.08
N ALA A 547 15.17 -13.25 -23.93
CA ALA A 547 16.51 -13.72 -23.56
C ALA A 547 17.51 -12.59 -23.30
N GLY A 548 17.23 -11.37 -23.78
CA GLY A 548 18.03 -10.16 -23.48
C GLY A 548 17.69 -9.50 -22.14
N MET A 549 16.68 -10.00 -21.39
CA MET A 549 16.34 -9.47 -20.08
C MET A 549 17.41 -9.82 -19.04
N ARG A 550 17.82 -8.84 -18.24
CA ARG A 550 18.85 -8.99 -17.21
C ARG A 550 18.25 -9.47 -15.89
N ASP A 551 19.08 -10.10 -15.08
CA ASP A 551 18.74 -10.43 -13.70
C ASP A 551 18.69 -9.16 -12.83
N VAL A 552 17.63 -8.99 -12.05
CA VAL A 552 17.46 -7.82 -11.18
C VAL A 552 18.28 -7.95 -9.89
N LEU A 553 18.50 -9.16 -9.39
CA LEU A 553 19.23 -9.40 -8.15
C LEU A 553 20.73 -9.19 -8.33
N ASP A 554 21.29 -9.64 -9.45
CA ASP A 554 22.71 -9.42 -9.77
C ASP A 554 23.05 -7.93 -9.86
N GLU A 555 22.20 -7.15 -10.53
CA GLU A 555 22.37 -5.70 -10.70
C GLU A 555 22.22 -4.95 -9.36
N LEU A 556 21.27 -5.36 -8.51
CA LEU A 556 21.13 -4.85 -7.14
C LEU A 556 22.35 -5.21 -6.26
N ARG A 557 22.85 -6.45 -6.36
CA ARG A 557 24.03 -6.93 -5.64
C ARG A 557 25.28 -6.14 -6.05
N ALA A 558 25.51 -5.97 -7.36
CA ALA A 558 26.63 -5.20 -7.91
C ALA A 558 26.59 -3.74 -7.43
N TYR A 559 25.43 -3.08 -7.49
CA TYR A 559 25.25 -1.73 -6.98
C TYR A 559 25.52 -1.64 -5.47
N ARG A 560 24.97 -2.57 -4.67
CA ARG A 560 25.11 -2.59 -3.21
C ARG A 560 26.57 -2.78 -2.77
N LEU A 561 27.29 -3.69 -3.43
CA LEU A 561 28.73 -3.93 -3.18
C LEU A 561 29.59 -2.72 -3.55
N SER A 562 29.37 -2.12 -4.72
CA SER A 562 30.09 -0.91 -5.16
C SER A 562 29.87 0.27 -4.19
N GLY A 563 28.60 0.55 -3.84
CA GLY A 563 28.27 1.57 -2.86
C GLY A 563 28.91 1.31 -1.49
N ARG A 564 28.93 0.07 -1.01
CA ARG A 564 29.56 -0.32 0.26
C ARG A 564 31.06 -0.05 0.24
N ALA A 565 31.75 -0.41 -0.84
CA ALA A 565 33.19 -0.18 -0.98
C ALA A 565 33.51 1.32 -0.92
N ASN A 566 32.75 2.15 -1.64
CA ASN A 566 32.88 3.62 -1.61
C ASN A 566 32.60 4.17 -0.20
N TYR A 567 31.53 3.74 0.46
CA TYR A 567 31.21 4.15 1.83
C TYR A 567 32.33 3.80 2.82
N LEU A 568 32.89 2.59 2.76
CA LEU A 568 33.98 2.19 3.63
C LEU A 568 35.27 2.98 3.36
N HIS A 569 35.53 3.37 2.11
CA HIS A 569 36.63 4.27 1.76
C HIS A 569 36.43 5.66 2.41
N HIS A 570 35.25 6.26 2.23
CA HIS A 570 34.93 7.57 2.83
C HIS A 570 34.86 7.53 4.37
N LYS A 571 34.37 6.43 4.97
CA LYS A 571 34.37 6.23 6.44
C LYS A 571 35.79 6.24 7.00
N LYS A 572 36.75 5.59 6.33
CA LYS A 572 38.18 5.61 6.71
C LYS A 572 38.78 7.01 6.59
N LEU A 573 38.53 7.72 5.48
CA LEU A 573 39.03 9.09 5.29
C LEU A 573 38.47 10.06 6.34
N ALA A 574 37.17 9.98 6.65
CA ALA A 574 36.54 10.80 7.68
C ALA A 574 37.14 10.52 9.08
N GLN A 575 37.34 9.24 9.42
CA GLN A 575 38.01 8.83 10.66
C GLN A 575 39.45 9.36 10.77
N MET A 576 40.24 9.33 9.69
CA MET A 576 41.59 9.92 9.64
C MET A 576 41.58 11.44 9.85
N ALA A 577 40.50 12.12 9.43
CA ALA A 577 40.31 13.55 9.59
C ALA A 577 39.64 13.94 10.93
N GLY A 578 39.28 12.99 11.79
CA GLY A 578 38.56 13.26 13.05
C GLY A 578 37.09 13.64 12.90
N HIS A 579 36.46 13.37 11.75
CA HIS A 579 35.10 13.75 11.43
C HIS A 579 34.16 12.53 11.26
N HIS A 580 32.85 12.76 11.43
CA HIS A 580 31.85 11.77 11.03
C HIS A 580 31.76 11.67 9.50
N VAL A 581 31.45 10.47 9.00
CA VAL A 581 31.21 10.25 7.57
C VAL A 581 29.90 10.93 7.14
N SER A 582 29.98 11.77 6.12
CA SER A 582 28.81 12.29 5.41
C SER A 582 28.12 11.13 4.70
N LEU A 583 26.83 10.93 4.96
CA LEU A 583 26.00 9.94 4.27
C LEU A 583 25.57 10.47 2.88
N GLY A 584 24.96 9.63 2.06
CA GLY A 584 24.52 10.05 0.71
C GLY A 584 25.69 10.27 -0.26
N GLN A 585 25.76 11.44 -0.89
CA GLN A 585 26.82 11.78 -1.85
C GLN A 585 28.19 11.85 -1.13
N PRO A 586 29.29 11.32 -1.71
CA PRO A 586 29.43 10.76 -3.06
C PRO A 586 29.18 9.25 -3.20
N HIS A 587 29.00 8.51 -2.10
CA HIS A 587 29.00 7.05 -2.13
C HIS A 587 27.61 6.41 -2.40
N TYR A 588 26.51 7.13 -2.17
CA TYR A 588 25.11 6.72 -2.35
C TYR A 588 24.75 5.36 -1.75
N PHE A 589 25.43 5.00 -0.66
CA PHE A 589 25.16 3.80 0.13
C PHE A 589 24.28 4.18 1.32
N TRP A 590 23.02 3.77 1.24
CA TRP A 590 22.05 3.87 2.34
C TRP A 590 22.38 2.84 3.44
N THR A 591 22.50 3.26 4.70
CA THR A 591 22.95 2.36 5.78
C THR A 591 21.83 1.52 6.40
N GLY A 592 20.56 1.79 6.06
CA GLY A 592 19.42 0.98 6.46
C GLY A 592 19.43 -0.49 6.00
N ARG A 593 18.52 -1.27 6.58
CA ARG A 593 18.34 -2.71 6.35
C ARG A 593 17.67 -2.94 5.00
N LEU A 594 18.39 -3.59 4.08
CA LEU A 594 17.86 -4.06 2.79
C LEU A 594 17.65 -5.57 2.88
N GLU A 595 16.40 -6.02 2.80
CA GLU A 595 16.03 -7.43 2.68
C GLU A 595 15.63 -7.78 1.25
N VAL A 596 15.92 -9.01 0.84
CA VAL A 596 15.45 -9.61 -0.41
C VAL A 596 14.82 -10.97 -0.07
N SER A 597 13.70 -11.28 -0.72
CA SER A 597 13.06 -12.59 -0.67
C SER A 597 12.69 -13.05 -2.08
N THR A 598 13.13 -14.25 -2.43
CA THR A 598 12.85 -14.93 -3.72
C THR A 598 11.93 -16.13 -3.56
N GLU A 599 11.64 -16.52 -2.32
CA GLU A 599 10.57 -17.46 -2.02
C GLU A 599 9.25 -16.81 -2.46
N ALA A 600 8.43 -17.54 -3.22
CA ALA A 600 7.04 -17.13 -3.34
C ALA A 600 6.48 -17.05 -1.91
N THR A 601 5.90 -15.91 -1.53
CA THR A 601 5.19 -15.80 -0.26
C THR A 601 4.09 -16.88 -0.26
N PRO A 602 4.18 -17.99 0.52
CA PRO A 602 2.93 -18.58 0.95
C PRO A 602 2.22 -17.48 1.76
N PRO A 603 0.88 -17.42 1.79
CA PRO A 603 0.20 -16.49 2.70
C PRO A 603 0.75 -16.72 4.10
N LEU A 604 1.51 -15.75 4.63
CA LEU A 604 2.61 -15.95 5.60
C LEU A 604 2.33 -17.10 6.58
N VAL A 605 2.99 -18.24 6.37
CA VAL A 605 2.87 -19.41 7.26
C VAL A 605 3.91 -19.24 8.36
N PRO A 606 3.53 -19.08 9.64
CA PRO A 606 4.48 -19.18 10.74
C PRO A 606 5.12 -20.58 10.70
N SER A 607 6.43 -20.64 10.92
CA SER A 607 7.21 -21.88 11.01
C SER A 607 6.53 -22.83 12.00
N SER A 608 6.03 -23.98 11.52
CA SER A 608 5.29 -24.90 12.38
C SER A 608 6.18 -25.95 13.03
N GLN A 609 7.04 -25.48 13.93
CA GLN A 609 7.66 -26.29 14.97
C GLN A 609 7.43 -25.63 16.34
N TYR A 610 6.15 -25.48 16.71
CA TYR A 610 5.71 -25.02 18.03
C TYR A 610 4.83 -26.09 18.70
N TRP A 611 5.36 -27.31 18.84
CA TRP A 611 4.87 -28.33 19.79
C TRP A 611 6.00 -29.31 20.17
N ARG A 612 6.83 -28.92 21.13
CA ARG A 612 7.31 -29.76 22.24
C ARG A 612 7.40 -28.89 23.49
#